data_AF-A0A9W5KQG1-F1
#
_entry.id   AF-A0A9W5KQG1-F1
#
_cell.length_a   1.000
_cell.length_b   1.000
_cell.length_c   1.000
_cell.angle_alpha   90.00
_cell.angle_beta   90.00
_cell.angle_gamma   90.00
#
_symmetry.space_group_name_H-M   'P 1'
#
loop_
_entity.id
_entity.type
_entity.pdbx_description
1 polymer ?
#
loop_
_entity_poly.entity_id
_entity_poly.type
_entity_poly.pdbx_seq_one_letter_code
_entity_poly.pdbx_strand_id
1 'polypeptide(L)' 'MIGKFVEENLERDIKSFEVTNDLYKRYLKYCKTYNLKPISRNSFGYRLSQERIGAWHKSKGKAARWGVKLLPCKY' A
#
# COMPACT_ATOMS: atom_id res chain seq x y z
N MET A 1 10.81 -6.17 -1.23
CA MET A 1 10.23 -5.84 -2.56
C MET A 1 8.74 -5.56 -2.38
N ILE A 2 8.11 -4.74 -3.22
CA ILE A 2 6.68 -4.37 -3.05
C ILE A 2 5.76 -5.58 -3.16
N GLY A 3 6.02 -6.52 -4.08
CA GLY A 3 5.23 -7.76 -4.20
C GLY A 3 5.04 -8.50 -2.86
N LYS A 4 6.14 -8.79 -2.15
CA LYS A 4 6.06 -9.42 -0.81
C LYS A 4 5.28 -8.58 0.22
N PHE A 5 5.45 -7.26 0.19
CA PHE A 5 4.68 -6.38 1.06
C PHE A 5 3.18 -6.53 0.79
N VAL A 6 2.77 -6.56 -0.48
CA VAL A 6 1.37 -6.67 -0.91
C VAL A 6 0.81 -8.02 -0.50
N GLU A 7 1.51 -9.12 -0.78
CA GLU A 7 1.10 -10.47 -0.38
C GLU A 7 0.90 -10.61 1.13
N GLU A 8 1.78 -10.00 1.93
CA GLU A 8 1.74 -10.16 3.39
C GLU A 8 0.79 -9.19 4.11
N ASN A 9 0.51 -8.02 3.52
CA ASN A 9 -0.16 -6.90 4.19
C ASN A 9 -1.46 -6.44 3.51
N LEU A 10 -1.74 -6.87 2.28
CA LEU A 10 -2.91 -6.41 1.54
C LEU A 10 -3.77 -7.57 1.08
N GLU A 11 -5.08 -7.35 1.17
CA GLU A 11 -6.10 -8.21 0.58
C GLU A 11 -6.85 -7.43 -0.50
N ARG A 12 -7.30 -8.14 -1.54
CA ARG A 12 -8.20 -7.56 -2.55
C ARG A 12 -9.62 -7.55 -2.01
N ASP A 13 -10.17 -6.36 -1.82
CA ASP A 13 -11.55 -6.16 -1.35
C ASP A 13 -12.19 -4.99 -2.09
N ILE A 14 -13.15 -5.32 -2.97
CA ILE A 14 -13.85 -4.37 -3.84
C ILE A 14 -14.68 -3.35 -3.05
N LYS A 15 -15.05 -3.65 -1.81
CA LYS A 15 -15.84 -2.74 -0.95
C LYS A 15 -14.97 -1.79 -0.14
N SER A 16 -13.67 -2.02 -0.10
CA SER A 16 -12.73 -1.28 0.72
C SER A 16 -11.82 -0.39 -0.13
N PHE A 17 -11.30 0.65 0.52
CA PHE A 17 -10.24 1.46 -0.03
C PHE A 17 -9.25 1.81 1.07
N GLU A 18 -8.00 1.98 0.68
CA GLU A 18 -6.93 2.39 1.57
C GLU A 18 -6.29 3.68 1.08
N VAL A 19 -6.05 4.61 2.00
CA VAL A 19 -5.36 5.86 1.67
C VAL A 19 -3.89 5.54 1.38
N THR A 20 -3.36 6.05 0.27
CA THR A 20 -1.99 5.76 -0.16
C THR A 20 -0.95 6.13 0.90
N ASN A 21 -1.24 7.15 1.72
CA ASN A 21 -0.38 7.51 2.85
C ASN A 21 -0.32 6.46 3.94
N ASP A 22 -1.45 5.83 4.27
CA ASP A 22 -1.50 4.84 5.33
C ASP A 22 -0.90 3.51 4.85
N LEU A 23 -1.10 3.17 3.57
CA LEU A 23 -0.33 2.12 2.89
C LEU A 23 1.17 2.36 2.97
N TYR A 24 1.62 3.60 2.69
CA TYR A 24 3.03 3.95 2.73
C TYR A 24 3.60 3.89 4.16
N LYS A 25 2.85 4.34 5.18
CA LYS A 25 3.27 4.17 6.59
C LYS A 25 3.43 2.71 6.97
N ARG A 26 2.50 1.84 6.56
CA ARG A 26 2.62 0.38 6.77
C ARG A 26 3.85 -0.17 6.04
N TYR A 27 4.09 0.26 4.81
CA TYR A 27 5.27 -0.12 4.04
C TYR A 27 6.59 0.30 4.72
N LEU A 28 6.65 1.50 5.32
CA LEU A 28 7.82 1.93 6.08
C LEU A 28 8.08 1.03 7.31
N LYS A 29 7.03 0.64 8.03
CA LYS A 29 7.16 -0.33 9.13
C LYS A 29 7.67 -1.68 8.64
N TYR A 30 7.08 -2.21 7.56
CA TYR A 30 7.54 -3.44 6.91
C TYR A 30 9.03 -3.35 6.54
N CYS A 31 9.44 -2.27 5.89
CA CYS A 31 10.84 -2.04 5.55
C CYS A 31 11.75 -2.02 6.78
N LYS A 32 11.32 -1.38 7.88
CA LYS A 32 12.07 -1.36 9.13
C LYS A 32 12.21 -2.77 9.73
N THR A 33 11.12 -3.54 9.79
CA THR A 33 11.11 -4.89 10.36
C THR A 33 12.04 -5.84 9.61
N TYR A 34 12.06 -5.76 8.27
CA TYR A 34 12.89 -6.63 7.43
C TYR A 34 14.24 -6.01 7.05
N ASN A 35 14.63 -4.90 7.70
CA ASN A 35 15.87 -4.15 7.41
C ASN A 35 16.08 -3.82 5.92
N LEU A 36 15.00 -3.44 5.23
CA LEU A 36 14.98 -3.09 3.81
C LEU A 36 15.05 -1.57 3.64
N LYS A 37 15.77 -1.11 2.62
CA LYS A 37 15.77 0.31 2.22
C LYS A 37 14.41 0.67 1.59
N PRO A 38 13.64 1.62 2.18
CA PRO A 38 12.36 2.04 1.61
C PRO A 38 12.57 2.90 0.37
N ILE A 39 11.65 2.79 -0.59
CA ILE A 39 11.55 3.73 -1.72
C ILE A 39 10.74 4.96 -1.35
N SER A 40 10.86 6.03 -2.14
CA SER A 40 10.08 7.26 -1.92
C SER A 40 8.57 7.03 -2.03
N ARG A 41 7.77 7.89 -1.40
CA ARG A 41 6.31 7.86 -1.50
C ARG A 41 5.81 7.90 -2.94
N ASN A 42 6.43 8.73 -3.79
CA ASN A 42 6.02 8.86 -5.19
C ASN A 42 6.33 7.58 -5.97
N SER A 43 7.53 7.02 -5.76
CA SER A 43 7.92 5.74 -6.35
C SER A 43 7.02 4.59 -5.87
N PHE A 44 6.63 4.59 -4.60
CA PHE A 44 5.68 3.63 -4.04
C PHE A 44 4.31 3.75 -4.71
N GLY A 45 3.77 4.97 -4.80
CA GLY A 45 2.52 5.23 -5.51
C GLY A 45 2.58 4.77 -6.97
N TYR A 46 3.67 5.06 -7.68
CA TYR A 46 3.88 4.60 -9.06
C TYR A 46 3.91 3.08 -9.18
N ARG A 47 4.65 2.39 -8.29
CA ARG A 47 4.73 0.93 -8.24
C ARG A 47 3.37 0.27 -8.00
N LEU A 48 2.54 0.83 -7.11
CA LEU A 48 1.18 0.33 -6.90
C LEU A 48 0.35 0.36 -8.19
N SER A 49 0.49 1.41 -9.01
CA SER A 49 -0.19 1.48 -10.31
C SER A 49 0.37 0.45 -11.31
N GLN A 50 1.69 0.29 -11.37
CA GLN A 50 2.35 -0.66 -12.27
C GLN A 50 1.96 -2.12 -11.98
N GLU A 51 1.90 -2.47 -10.70
CA GLU A 51 1.51 -3.81 -10.24
C GLU A 51 -0.02 -4.01 -10.17
N ARG A 52 -0.81 -3.03 -10.64
CA ARG A 52 -2.29 -3.04 -10.65
C ARG A 52 -2.89 -3.31 -9.26
N ILE A 53 -2.28 -2.74 -8.22
CA ILE A 53 -2.71 -2.88 -6.83
C ILE A 53 -3.75 -1.81 -6.52
N GLY A 54 -5.00 -2.20 -6.67
CA GLY A 54 -6.16 -1.34 -6.48
C GLY A 54 -6.30 -0.27 -7.57
N ALA A 55 -7.55 0.11 -7.83
CA ALA A 55 -7.84 1.23 -8.71
C ALA A 55 -7.46 2.54 -8.01
N TRP A 56 -6.83 3.47 -8.74
CA TRP A 56 -6.58 4.79 -8.19
C TRP A 56 -7.90 5.52 -7.93
N HIS A 57 -8.02 6.14 -6.76
CA HIS A 57 -9.20 6.87 -6.35
C HIS A 57 -8.80 8.10 -5.51
N LYS A 58 -9.70 9.08 -5.38
CA LYS A 58 -9.55 10.22 -4.46
C LYS A 58 -10.62 10.15 -3.39
N SER A 59 -10.23 9.99 -2.13
CA SER A 59 -11.15 10.04 -0.99
C SER A 59 -10.87 11.28 -0.15
N LYS A 60 -11.87 12.18 -0.02
CA LYS A 60 -11.74 13.45 0.72
C LYS A 60 -10.47 14.26 0.35
N GLY A 61 -10.17 14.34 -0.95
CA GLY A 61 -8.99 15.04 -1.48
C GLY A 61 -7.66 14.30 -1.34
N LYS A 62 -7.63 13.11 -0.71
CA LYS A 62 -6.43 12.29 -0.54
C LYS A 62 -6.39 11.16 -1.57
N ALA A 63 -5.20 10.89 -2.11
CA ALA A 63 -4.99 9.75 -2.99
C ALA A 63 -5.20 8.43 -2.22
N ALA A 64 -6.02 7.56 -2.78
CA ALA A 64 -6.38 6.27 -2.24
C ALA A 64 -6.32 5.18 -3.31
N ARG A 65 -6.30 3.93 -2.87
CA ARG A 65 -6.42 2.74 -3.70
C ARG A 65 -7.71 2.03 -3.34
N TRP A 66 -8.62 1.96 -4.29
CA TRP A 66 -9.88 1.23 -4.19
C TRP A 66 -9.66 -0.24 -4.53
N GLY A 67 -10.41 -1.15 -3.90
CA GLY A 67 -10.28 -2.57 -4.17
C GLY A 67 -9.18 -3.25 -3.36
N VAL A 68 -8.65 -2.56 -2.34
CA VAL A 68 -7.63 -3.09 -1.44
C VAL A 68 -8.00 -2.78 0.00
N LYS A 69 -7.61 -3.69 0.89
CA LYS A 69 -7.78 -3.57 2.33
C LYS A 69 -6.48 -3.93 3.02
N LEU A 70 -6.10 -3.15 4.03
CA LEU A 70 -4.99 -3.52 4.90
C LEU A 70 -5.38 -4.71 5.78
N LEU A 71 -4.54 -5.73 5.76
CA LEU A 71 -4.61 -6.82 6.73
C LEU A 71 -4.27 -6.30 8.14
N PRO A 72 -4.69 -7.03 9.20
CA PRO A 72 -4.36 -6.71 10.58
C PRO A 72 -2.86 -6.42 10.74
N CYS A 73 -2.56 -5.45 11.61
CA CYS A 73 -1.20 -4.99 11.85
C CYS A 73 -0.30 -6.14 12.35
N LYS A 74 0.64 -6.60 11.52
CA LYS A 74 1.65 -7.60 11.92
C LYS A 74 2.90 -6.99 12.57
N TYR A 75 3.06 -5.65 12.56
CA TYR A 75 4.31 -4.94 12.88
C TYR A 75 4.13 -3.65 13.71
#